data_AF-A0A3E4N753-F1
#
_entry.id   AF-A0A3E4N753-F1
#
_cell.length_a   1.000
_cell.length_b   1.000
_cell.length_c   1.000
_cell.angle_alpha   90.00
_cell.angle_beta   90.00
_cell.angle_gamma   90.00
#
_symmetry.space_group_name_H-M   'P 1'
#
loop_
_entity.id
_entity.type
_entity.pdbx_description
1 polymer ?
#
loop_
_entity_poly.entity_id
_entity_poly.type
_entity_poly.pdbx_seq_one_letter_code
_entity_poly.pdbx_strand_id
1 'polypeptide(L)'
;MGNMQADEPVKTGFTHMERSHVRVHTPGLFSKGNSVEIHLECLADSQFCFPLPGGKVISAYGSRGGHSGADIKTKANDSILCVFDGVVRMAKSYGGYGKVIVVRHFNGLETVYSHNSKNFVAPGDSVKSGQVIALTGRTGRATTEHLHFELRANGQHFNPGLLFNMSTRVPLKRTLVCTKAGKHVKLSPKK
;
A
#
# COMPACT_ATOMS: atom_id res chain seq x y z
N MET A 1 -21.65 -19.40 4.14
CA MET A 1 -20.98 -18.17 4.61
C MET A 1 -19.51 -18.51 4.76
N GLY A 2 -18.71 -18.24 3.73
CA GLY A 2 -17.37 -18.83 3.57
C GLY A 2 -16.28 -18.07 4.32
N ASN A 3 -15.46 -18.82 5.06
CA ASN A 3 -14.29 -18.35 5.80
C ASN A 3 -13.31 -17.59 4.87
N MET A 4 -13.10 -16.31 5.16
CA MET A 4 -11.93 -15.56 4.68
C MET A 4 -10.72 -15.99 5.51
N GLN A 5 -9.95 -16.96 5.02
CA GLN A 5 -8.78 -17.45 5.76
C GLN A 5 -7.50 -16.87 5.17
N ALA A 6 -7.16 -15.67 5.65
CA ALA A 6 -5.78 -15.25 5.82
C ALA A 6 -5.49 -15.30 7.33
N ASP A 7 -5.30 -16.51 7.86
CA ASP A 7 -4.95 -16.72 9.26
C ASP A 7 -3.50 -16.31 9.51
N GLU A 8 -3.29 -15.03 9.78
CA GLU A 8 -2.51 -14.52 10.92
C GLU A 8 -2.87 -13.03 11.14
N PRO A 9 -3.18 -12.60 12.38
CA PRO A 9 -3.57 -11.23 12.65
C PRO A 9 -2.40 -10.29 12.33
N VAL A 10 -2.67 -9.21 11.60
CA VAL A 10 -1.74 -8.09 11.47
C VAL A 10 -1.28 -7.73 12.89
N LYS A 11 0.02 -7.88 13.16
CA LYS A 11 0.59 -7.60 14.48
C LYS A 11 0.31 -6.15 14.85
N THR A 12 -0.42 -5.94 15.94
CA THR A 12 -0.61 -4.61 16.55
C THR A 12 0.67 -4.12 17.25
N GLY A 13 1.58 -5.04 17.59
CA GLY A 13 2.92 -4.75 18.12
C GLY A 13 4.01 -4.79 17.04
N PHE A 14 4.14 -3.73 16.24
CA PHE A 14 5.23 -3.60 15.28
C PHE A 14 6.58 -3.36 15.98
N THR A 15 7.62 -4.07 15.54
CA THR A 15 8.99 -3.87 16.03
C THR A 15 9.51 -2.46 15.73
N HIS A 16 10.60 -2.05 16.39
CA HIS A 16 11.25 -0.78 16.06
C HIS A 16 11.64 -0.70 14.57
N MET A 17 12.20 -1.78 14.02
CA MET A 17 12.58 -1.84 12.61
C MET A 17 11.39 -1.61 11.69
N GLU A 18 10.26 -2.29 11.96
CA GLU A 18 9.01 -2.12 11.22
C GLU A 18 8.43 -0.71 11.34
N ARG A 19 8.59 0.00 12.46
CA ARG A 19 8.09 1.38 12.57
C ARG A 19 9.04 2.42 11.98
N SER A 20 10.31 2.06 11.75
CA SER A 20 11.36 2.99 11.36
C SER A 20 11.64 3.04 9.85
N HIS A 21 11.37 1.97 9.11
CA HIS A 21 11.76 1.87 7.69
C HIS A 21 10.60 1.44 6.80
N VAL A 22 10.50 2.03 5.61
CA VAL A 22 9.50 1.62 4.59
C VAL A 22 9.82 0.22 4.06
N ARG A 23 11.10 -0.08 3.80
CA ARG A 23 11.57 -1.39 3.30
C ARG A 23 11.93 -2.29 4.47
N VAL A 24 10.97 -3.10 4.93
CA VAL A 24 11.17 -4.09 5.99
C VAL A 24 10.48 -5.38 5.60
N HIS A 25 11.09 -6.52 5.95
CA HIS A 25 10.45 -7.82 5.79
C HIS A 25 9.17 -7.89 6.61
N THR A 26 8.16 -8.59 6.11
CA THR A 26 6.89 -8.83 6.81
C THR A 26 7.05 -10.12 7.61
N PRO A 27 7.21 -10.08 8.94
CA PRO A 27 7.34 -11.29 9.75
C PRO A 27 6.06 -12.12 9.63
N GLY A 28 6.21 -13.44 9.50
CA GLY A 28 5.07 -14.37 9.42
C GLY A 28 4.44 -14.51 8.03
N LEU A 29 4.70 -13.60 7.07
CA LEU A 29 4.04 -13.66 5.75
C LEU A 29 4.20 -15.03 5.06
N PHE A 30 5.37 -15.66 5.20
CA PHE A 30 5.70 -16.96 4.60
C PHE A 30 5.87 -18.05 5.68
N SER A 31 5.13 -17.98 6.80
CA SER A 31 5.24 -18.97 7.88
C SER A 31 4.73 -20.36 7.47
N LYS A 32 3.71 -20.40 6.59
CA LYS A 32 3.04 -21.62 6.13
C LYS A 32 3.56 -22.19 4.81
N GLY A 33 4.58 -21.57 4.21
CA GLY A 33 5.11 -21.98 2.90
C GLY A 33 5.91 -20.87 2.22
N ASN A 34 6.36 -21.10 0.99
CA ASN A 34 7.09 -20.11 0.21
C ASN A 34 6.18 -19.19 -0.63
N SER A 35 4.87 -19.38 -0.60
CA SER A 35 3.90 -18.56 -1.33
C SER A 35 2.68 -18.22 -0.49
N VAL A 36 2.04 -17.09 -0.83
CA VAL A 36 0.77 -16.61 -0.28
C VAL A 36 -0.11 -16.19 -1.44
N GLU A 37 -1.36 -16.64 -1.44
CA GLU A 37 -2.37 -16.17 -2.37
C GLU A 37 -3.15 -15.00 -1.78
N ILE A 38 -3.45 -14.03 -2.63
CA ILE A 38 -4.12 -12.78 -2.27
C ILE A 38 -5.32 -12.66 -3.21
N HIS A 39 -6.49 -12.97 -2.67
CA HIS A 39 -7.73 -13.08 -3.45
C HIS A 39 -8.42 -11.71 -3.58
N LEU A 40 -8.17 -10.99 -4.68
CA LEU A 40 -8.85 -9.71 -4.94
C LEU A 40 -10.21 -9.90 -5.63
N GLU A 41 -10.45 -11.08 -6.20
CA GLU A 41 -11.70 -11.48 -6.85
C GLU A 41 -12.87 -11.55 -5.87
N CYS A 42 -12.63 -11.90 -4.61
CA CYS A 42 -13.65 -12.04 -3.57
C CYS A 42 -13.89 -10.74 -2.77
N LEU A 43 -13.20 -9.65 -3.10
CA LEU A 43 -13.37 -8.38 -2.38
C LEU A 43 -14.75 -7.79 -2.67
N ALA A 44 -15.51 -7.53 -1.61
CA ALA A 44 -16.69 -6.67 -1.69
C ALA A 44 -16.27 -5.24 -2.04
N ASP A 45 -17.20 -4.46 -2.61
CA ASP A 45 -16.91 -3.09 -3.04
C ASP A 45 -16.52 -2.17 -1.86
N SER A 46 -17.00 -2.47 -0.65
CA SER A 46 -16.62 -1.77 0.57
C SER A 46 -15.22 -2.12 1.10
N GLN A 47 -14.57 -3.16 0.55
CA GLN A 47 -13.26 -3.61 1.00
C GLN A 47 -12.11 -3.02 0.17
N PHE A 48 -12.40 -2.28 -0.89
CA PHE A 48 -11.41 -1.58 -1.70
C PHE A 48 -11.82 -0.13 -1.95
N CYS A 49 -10.84 0.78 -1.86
CA CYS A 49 -11.01 2.16 -2.25
C CYS A 49 -9.81 2.64 -3.06
N PHE A 50 -10.06 3.42 -4.11
CA PHE A 50 -8.98 4.12 -4.81
C PHE A 50 -8.37 5.18 -3.87
N PRO A 51 -7.03 5.25 -3.72
CA PRO A 51 -6.40 5.99 -2.63
C PRO A 51 -6.54 7.52 -2.71
N LEU A 52 -6.96 8.05 -3.87
CA LEU A 52 -7.14 9.49 -4.07
C LEU A 52 -8.31 9.77 -5.02
N PRO A 53 -9.56 9.78 -4.54
CA PRO A 53 -10.75 9.96 -5.37
C PRO A 53 -10.64 11.17 -6.31
N GLY A 54 -11.05 11.00 -7.57
CA GLY A 54 -10.90 12.03 -8.61
C GLY A 54 -9.49 12.16 -9.19
N GLY A 55 -8.47 11.53 -8.60
CA GLY A 55 -7.06 11.65 -8.96
C GLY A 55 -6.64 10.97 -10.25
N LYS A 56 -5.75 11.60 -10.99
CA LYS A 56 -5.20 11.07 -12.24
C LYS A 56 -3.77 10.63 -12.03
N VAL A 57 -3.42 9.46 -12.55
CA VAL A 57 -2.03 8.99 -12.55
C VAL A 57 -1.24 9.86 -13.53
N ILE A 58 -0.22 10.56 -13.03
CA ILE A 58 0.65 11.45 -13.80
C ILE A 58 2.05 10.87 -14.02
N SER A 59 2.43 9.87 -13.23
CA SER A 59 3.65 9.08 -13.42
C SER A 59 3.39 7.65 -13.00
N ALA A 60 3.60 6.72 -13.92
CA ALA A 60 3.43 5.30 -13.66
C ALA A 60 4.67 4.68 -13.00
N TYR A 61 4.46 3.50 -12.41
CA TYR A 61 5.51 2.64 -11.89
C TYR A 61 6.57 2.32 -12.96
N GLY A 62 7.84 2.28 -12.54
CA GLY A 62 8.99 1.99 -13.39
C GLY A 62 9.40 3.12 -14.34
N SER A 63 8.64 4.21 -14.43
CA SER A 63 9.01 5.36 -15.25
C SER A 63 10.30 6.03 -14.75
N ARG A 64 10.93 6.85 -15.61
CA ARG A 64 12.11 7.68 -15.29
C ARG A 64 13.28 6.90 -14.64
N GLY A 65 13.52 5.67 -15.08
CA GLY A 65 14.66 4.87 -14.61
C GLY A 65 14.43 4.14 -13.28
N GLY A 66 13.17 3.89 -12.89
CA GLY A 66 12.86 3.00 -11.76
C GLY A 66 11.98 3.60 -10.67
N HIS A 67 10.96 4.38 -11.03
CA HIS A 67 9.96 4.87 -10.10
C HIS A 67 9.29 3.72 -9.29
N SER A 68 9.39 3.76 -7.95
CA SER A 68 8.98 2.67 -7.05
C SER A 68 7.46 2.57 -6.81
N GLY A 69 6.70 3.55 -7.29
CA GLY A 69 5.26 3.65 -7.09
C GLY A 69 4.59 4.33 -8.27
N ALA A 70 3.42 4.91 -8.04
CA ALA A 70 2.73 5.75 -9.00
C ALA A 70 2.39 7.09 -8.38
N ASP A 71 2.57 8.16 -9.14
CA ASP A 71 2.19 9.51 -8.72
C ASP A 71 0.79 9.80 -9.20
N ILE A 72 -0.08 10.14 -8.25
CA ILE A 72 -1.50 10.41 -8.47
C ILE A 72 -1.76 11.87 -8.07
N LYS A 73 -2.31 12.65 -8.99
CA LYS A 73 -2.54 14.08 -8.80
C LYS A 73 -4.02 14.41 -8.76
N THR A 74 -4.40 15.19 -7.75
CA THR A 74 -5.67 15.93 -7.65
C THR A 74 -5.39 17.41 -7.34
N LYS A 75 -6.04 17.95 -6.32
CA LYS A 75 -5.85 19.29 -5.75
C LYS A 75 -4.90 19.19 -4.56
N ALA A 76 -4.35 20.33 -4.15
CA ALA A 76 -3.59 20.41 -2.91
C ALA A 76 -4.50 20.16 -1.70
N ASN A 77 -3.98 19.53 -0.65
CA ASN A 77 -4.70 19.20 0.58
C ASN A 77 -5.98 18.37 0.36
N ASP A 78 -5.99 17.54 -0.65
CA ASP A 78 -7.10 16.63 -0.93
C ASP A 78 -6.97 15.36 -0.08
N SER A 79 -8.08 14.69 0.19
CA SER A 79 -8.11 13.56 1.13
C SER A 79 -7.49 12.30 0.50
N ILE A 80 -6.48 11.75 1.18
CA ILE A 80 -5.88 10.45 0.85
C ILE A 80 -6.58 9.37 1.68
N LEU A 81 -7.07 8.34 0.99
CA LEU A 81 -7.85 7.24 1.57
C LEU A 81 -7.03 5.96 1.67
N CYS A 82 -7.31 5.17 2.71
CA CYS A 82 -6.73 3.83 2.85
C CYS A 82 -7.35 2.87 1.81
N VAL A 83 -6.52 2.06 1.14
CA VAL A 83 -6.97 1.22 0.02
C VAL A 83 -7.71 -0.02 0.53
N PHE A 84 -7.15 -0.69 1.53
CA PHE A 84 -7.74 -1.86 2.19
C PHE A 84 -7.77 -1.65 3.70
N ASP A 85 -8.57 -2.45 4.39
CA ASP A 85 -8.48 -2.60 5.84
C ASP A 85 -7.06 -3.01 6.27
N GLY A 86 -6.62 -2.51 7.42
CA GLY A 86 -5.30 -2.85 7.94
C GLY A 86 -4.94 -2.13 9.23
N VAL A 87 -3.65 -2.18 9.56
CA VAL A 87 -3.07 -1.47 10.71
C VAL A 87 -1.91 -0.60 10.22
N VAL A 88 -1.86 0.64 10.68
CA VAL A 88 -0.80 1.58 10.36
C VAL A 88 0.51 1.08 10.98
N ARG A 89 1.48 0.75 10.14
CA ARG A 89 2.81 0.30 10.55
C ARG A 89 3.73 1.47 10.84
N MET A 90 3.63 2.54 10.07
CA MET A 90 4.53 3.68 10.13
C MET A 90 3.77 4.94 9.75
N ALA A 91 3.94 6.03 10.49
CA ALA A 91 3.43 7.36 10.15
C ALA A 91 4.40 8.42 10.69
N LYS A 92 5.27 8.96 9.83
CA LYS A 92 6.34 9.92 10.21
C LYS A 92 6.95 10.62 9.00
N SER A 93 7.83 11.59 9.24
CA SER A 93 8.75 12.08 8.20
C SER A 93 9.86 11.06 7.92
N TYR A 94 10.16 10.79 6.65
CA TYR A 94 11.13 9.78 6.24
C TYR A 94 11.86 10.14 4.93
N GLY A 95 12.97 10.88 5.06
CA GLY A 95 13.87 11.20 3.95
C GLY A 95 13.14 11.72 2.71
N GLY A 96 13.42 11.10 1.56
CA GLY A 96 12.84 11.47 0.27
C GLY A 96 11.32 11.32 0.19
N TYR A 97 10.71 10.46 1.00
CA TYR A 97 9.26 10.25 1.01
C TYR A 97 8.49 11.41 1.69
N GLY A 98 9.18 12.28 2.44
CA GLY A 98 8.52 13.33 3.22
C GLY A 98 7.70 12.73 4.35
N LYS A 99 6.53 13.30 4.65
CA LYS A 99 5.56 12.68 5.56
C LYS A 99 4.95 11.48 4.85
N VAL A 100 5.13 10.31 5.44
CA VAL A 100 4.73 9.04 4.88
C VAL A 100 3.85 8.27 5.86
N ILE A 101 2.92 7.50 5.33
CA ILE A 101 2.19 6.45 6.03
C ILE A 101 2.47 5.12 5.33
N VAL A 102 2.70 4.06 6.10
CA VAL A 102 2.67 2.68 5.62
C VAL A 102 1.59 1.92 6.37
N VAL A 103 0.68 1.29 5.63
CA VAL A 103 -0.37 0.43 6.20
C VAL A 103 -0.07 -1.01 5.84
N ARG A 104 -0.11 -1.91 6.84
CA ARG A 104 -0.09 -3.35 6.63
C ARG A 104 -1.51 -3.88 6.63
N HIS A 105 -1.87 -4.55 5.55
CA HIS A 105 -3.21 -5.05 5.32
C HIS A 105 -3.36 -6.51 5.74
N PHE A 106 -4.60 -6.90 6.05
CA PHE A 106 -4.91 -8.29 6.46
C PHE A 106 -4.71 -9.31 5.33
N ASN A 107 -4.62 -8.85 4.08
CA ASN A 107 -4.35 -9.68 2.92
C ASN A 107 -2.84 -9.89 2.65
N GLY A 108 -1.96 -9.47 3.56
CA GLY A 108 -0.50 -9.66 3.47
C GLY A 108 0.25 -8.60 2.64
N LEU A 109 -0.47 -7.66 2.01
CA LEU A 109 0.12 -6.52 1.32
C LEU A 109 0.43 -5.36 2.26
N GLU A 110 1.30 -4.46 1.82
CA GLU A 110 1.44 -3.13 2.39
C GLU A 110 1.22 -2.07 1.32
N THR A 111 0.68 -0.92 1.74
CA THR A 111 0.58 0.27 0.89
C THR A 111 1.28 1.45 1.53
N VAL A 112 1.90 2.29 0.69
CA VAL A 112 2.66 3.46 1.14
C VAL A 112 2.04 4.71 0.54
N TYR A 113 1.86 5.74 1.38
CA TYR A 113 1.26 7.02 1.05
C TYR A 113 2.24 8.13 1.42
N SER A 114 2.82 8.78 0.42
CA SER A 114 3.97 9.68 0.62
C SER A 114 3.73 11.07 0.07
N HIS A 115 4.66 11.96 0.44
CA HIS A 115 4.62 13.40 0.16
C HIS A 115 3.48 14.14 0.87
N ASN A 116 2.83 13.51 1.84
CA ASN A 116 1.65 14.03 2.51
C ASN A 116 1.92 15.42 3.11
N SER A 117 0.93 16.32 3.10
CA SER A 117 1.04 17.58 3.83
C SER A 117 0.78 17.36 5.33
N LYS A 118 -0.13 16.43 5.65
CA LYS A 118 -0.50 16.03 7.00
C LYS A 118 -0.87 14.54 7.05
N ASN A 119 -0.45 13.87 8.11
CA ASN A 119 -0.89 12.52 8.47
C ASN A 119 -1.93 12.63 9.61
N PHE A 120 -3.00 11.85 9.55
CA PHE A 120 -4.07 11.82 10.57
C PHE A 120 -4.03 10.60 11.48
N VAL A 121 -3.13 9.66 11.20
CA VAL A 121 -3.01 8.38 11.90
C VAL A 121 -1.59 8.17 12.43
N ALA A 122 -1.48 7.29 13.42
CA ALA A 122 -0.24 6.92 14.09
C ALA A 122 0.04 5.40 13.97
N PRO A 123 1.29 4.94 14.17
CA PRO A 123 1.60 3.51 14.19
C PRO A 123 0.77 2.78 15.26
N GLY A 124 0.14 1.67 14.87
CA GLY A 124 -0.75 0.88 15.71
C GLY A 124 -2.24 1.11 15.44
N ASP A 125 -2.60 2.21 14.78
CA ASP A 125 -4.00 2.51 14.47
C ASP A 125 -4.58 1.49 13.49
N SER A 126 -5.78 0.99 13.80
CA SER A 126 -6.58 0.21 12.84
C SER A 126 -7.28 1.16 11.89
N VAL A 127 -7.20 0.87 10.59
CA VAL A 127 -7.79 1.68 9.53
C VAL A 127 -8.68 0.84 8.62
N LYS A 128 -9.73 1.46 8.12
CA LYS A 128 -10.67 0.84 7.17
C LYS A 128 -10.43 1.32 5.74
N SER A 129 -10.78 0.48 4.77
CA SER A 129 -10.85 0.90 3.38
C SER A 129 -11.72 2.16 3.26
N GLY A 130 -11.26 3.15 2.49
CA GLY A 130 -11.94 4.43 2.32
C GLY A 130 -11.78 5.42 3.48
N GLN A 131 -11.14 5.04 4.59
CA GLN A 131 -10.86 5.97 5.68
C GLN A 131 -9.83 7.03 5.25
N VAL A 132 -10.08 8.29 5.57
CA VAL A 132 -9.11 9.39 5.38
C VAL A 132 -7.94 9.19 6.34
N ILE A 133 -6.73 9.08 5.81
CA ILE A 133 -5.50 8.86 6.59
C ILE A 133 -4.48 9.99 6.46
N ALA A 134 -4.56 10.79 5.40
CA ALA A 134 -3.67 11.92 5.14
C ALA A 134 -4.29 12.93 4.19
N LEU A 135 -3.57 14.03 3.98
CA LEU A 135 -3.83 14.99 2.91
C LEU A 135 -2.68 14.99 1.90
N THR A 136 -3.02 15.18 0.61
CA THR A 136 -2.01 15.38 -0.45
C THR A 136 -1.11 16.56 -0.13
N GLY A 137 0.16 16.43 -0.51
CA GLY A 137 1.19 17.41 -0.20
C GLY A 137 2.33 17.41 -1.20
N ARG A 138 3.39 18.13 -0.83
CA ARG A 138 4.69 18.18 -1.53
C ARG A 138 5.87 18.05 -0.56
N THR A 139 5.71 17.30 0.54
CA THR A 139 6.82 17.11 1.49
C THR A 139 7.87 16.14 0.95
N GLY A 140 9.13 16.27 1.37
CA GLY A 140 10.22 15.41 0.89
C GLY A 140 10.68 15.78 -0.53
N ARG A 141 10.99 14.77 -1.35
CA ARG A 141 11.52 14.94 -2.73
C ARG A 141 10.40 15.01 -3.78
N ALA A 142 9.32 15.74 -3.50
CA ALA A 142 8.23 15.97 -4.43
C ALA A 142 8.46 17.25 -5.24
N THR A 143 8.34 17.17 -6.57
CA THR A 143 8.45 18.37 -7.43
C THR A 143 7.16 19.18 -7.48
N THR A 144 6.00 18.54 -7.32
CA THR A 144 4.66 19.18 -7.28
C THR A 144 3.78 18.54 -6.20
N GLU A 145 2.62 19.12 -5.93
CA GLU A 145 1.58 18.52 -5.07
C GLU A 145 1.01 17.25 -5.71
N HIS A 146 1.19 16.10 -5.06
CA HIS A 146 0.64 14.79 -5.48
C HIS A 146 0.72 13.76 -4.34
N LEU A 147 0.03 12.63 -4.53
CA LEU A 147 0.25 11.42 -3.76
C LEU A 147 1.28 10.55 -4.51
N HIS A 148 2.37 10.18 -3.85
CA HIS A 148 3.18 9.05 -4.30
C HIS A 148 2.70 7.79 -3.59
N PHE A 149 2.13 6.86 -4.37
CA PHE A 149 1.49 5.64 -3.90
C PHE A 149 2.31 4.40 -4.28
N GLU A 150 2.67 3.57 -3.31
CA GLU A 150 3.35 2.30 -3.58
C GLU A 150 2.50 1.10 -3.13
N LEU A 151 2.54 0.04 -3.93
CA LEU A 151 2.17 -1.31 -3.52
C LEU A 151 3.44 -2.04 -3.07
N ARG A 152 3.41 -2.66 -1.89
CA ARG A 152 4.54 -3.45 -1.39
C ARG A 152 4.11 -4.82 -0.88
N ALA A 153 5.04 -5.77 -0.93
CA ALA A 153 4.94 -7.04 -0.22
C ALA A 153 6.34 -7.43 0.31
N ASN A 154 6.42 -7.85 1.57
CA ASN A 154 7.68 -8.24 2.23
C ASN A 154 8.83 -7.23 2.05
N GLY A 155 8.51 -5.93 2.11
CA GLY A 155 9.47 -4.85 1.95
C GLY A 155 9.87 -4.51 0.50
N GLN A 156 9.42 -5.25 -0.52
CA GLN A 156 9.66 -4.93 -1.93
C GLN A 156 8.48 -4.21 -2.54
N HIS A 157 8.74 -3.27 -3.47
CA HIS A 157 7.70 -2.55 -4.18
C HIS A 157 7.32 -3.26 -5.48
N PHE A 158 6.06 -3.07 -5.89
CA PHE A 158 5.48 -3.64 -7.09
C PHE A 158 4.60 -2.60 -7.78
N ASN A 159 4.25 -2.88 -9.03
CA ASN A 159 3.36 -2.02 -9.80
C ASN A 159 1.97 -1.95 -9.13
N PRO A 160 1.49 -0.75 -8.72
CA PRO A 160 0.13 -0.58 -8.19
C PRO A 160 -0.99 -1.02 -9.15
N GLY A 161 -0.69 -1.06 -10.46
CA GLY A 161 -1.56 -1.60 -11.50
C GLY A 161 -1.87 -3.11 -11.36
N LEU A 162 -1.29 -3.80 -10.38
CA LEU A 162 -1.73 -5.14 -9.97
C LEU A 162 -3.02 -5.12 -9.14
N LEU A 163 -3.33 -4.00 -8.47
CA LEU A 163 -4.54 -3.86 -7.63
C LEU A 163 -5.74 -3.31 -8.40
N PHE A 164 -5.50 -2.29 -9.23
CA PHE A 164 -6.56 -1.57 -9.93
C PHE A 164 -6.08 -1.07 -11.30
N ASN A 165 -7.01 -0.82 -12.21
CA ASN A 165 -6.69 -0.19 -13.48
C ASN A 165 -6.31 1.29 -13.24
N MET A 166 -5.13 1.70 -13.69
CA MET A 166 -4.59 3.04 -13.42
C MET A 166 -5.39 4.17 -14.09
N SER A 167 -6.12 3.87 -15.16
CA SER A 167 -6.93 4.84 -15.91
C SER A 167 -8.36 4.89 -15.39
N THR A 168 -9.03 3.74 -15.26
CA THR A 168 -10.44 3.68 -14.85
C THR A 168 -10.61 3.69 -13.33
N ARG A 169 -9.53 3.43 -12.57
CA ARG A 169 -9.50 3.37 -11.09
C ARG A 169 -10.31 2.22 -10.49
N VAL A 170 -10.74 1.29 -11.34
CA VAL A 170 -11.55 0.13 -10.96
C VAL A 170 -10.61 -0.98 -10.42
N PRO A 171 -10.94 -1.61 -9.27
CA PRO A 171 -10.17 -2.74 -8.76
C PRO A 171 -10.18 -3.90 -9.75
N LEU A 172 -9.04 -4.58 -9.83
CA LEU A 172 -8.88 -5.75 -10.68
C LEU A 172 -9.27 -6.99 -9.87
N LYS A 173 -10.39 -7.61 -10.25
CA LYS A 173 -10.87 -8.86 -9.64
C LYS A 173 -9.98 -10.02 -10.13
N ARG A 174 -8.94 -10.37 -9.37
CA ARG A 174 -7.97 -11.43 -9.68
C ARG A 174 -7.26 -11.93 -8.42
N THR A 175 -6.74 -13.15 -8.49
CA THR A 175 -5.82 -13.63 -7.44
C THR A 175 -4.41 -13.17 -7.77
N LEU A 176 -3.69 -12.62 -6.78
CA LEU A 176 -2.25 -12.43 -6.86
C LEU A 176 -1.56 -13.55 -6.07
N VAL A 177 -0.39 -13.98 -6.53
CA VAL A 177 0.47 -14.91 -5.82
C VAL A 177 1.74 -14.15 -5.45
N CYS A 178 2.00 -14.06 -4.15
CA CYS A 178 3.27 -13.58 -3.63
C CYS A 178 4.15 -14.80 -3.34
N THR A 179 5.32 -14.92 -3.97
CA THR A 179 6.24 -16.05 -3.79
C THR A 179 7.61 -15.57 -3.33
N LYS A 180 8.15 -16.19 -2.29
CA LYS A 180 9.50 -15.97 -1.79
C LYS A 180 10.50 -16.82 -2.57
N ALA A 181 11.49 -16.16 -3.16
CA ALA A 181 12.63 -16.76 -3.84
C ALA A 181 13.93 -16.23 -3.19
N GLY A 182 14.43 -16.96 -2.19
CA GLY A 182 15.58 -16.53 -1.40
C GLY A 182 15.31 -15.21 -0.66
N LYS A 183 16.10 -14.17 -0.96
CA LYS A 183 15.94 -12.81 -0.42
C LYS A 183 14.89 -11.98 -1.16
N HIS A 184 14.42 -12.46 -2.31
CA HIS A 184 13.48 -11.75 -3.16
C HIS A 184 12.05 -12.26 -3.01
N VAL A 185 11.09 -11.39 -3.32
CA VAL A 185 9.70 -11.79 -3.47
C VAL A 185 9.22 -11.39 -4.85
N LYS A 186 8.42 -12.26 -5.45
CA LYS A 186 7.70 -12.00 -6.69
C LYS A 186 6.23 -11.82 -6.35
N LEU A 187 5.58 -10.85 -6.97
CA LEU A 187 4.13 -10.67 -6.91
C LEU A 187 3.60 -10.66 -8.35
N SER A 188 2.74 -11.61 -8.68
CA SER A 188 2.16 -11.72 -10.03
C SER A 188 0.73 -12.25 -9.98
N PRO A 189 -0.11 -11.94 -10.99
CA PRO A 189 -1.41 -12.60 -11.12
C PRO A 189 -1.24 -14.12 -11.16
N LYS A 190 -2.15 -14.84 -10.50
CA LYS A 190 -2.31 -16.29 -10.68
C LYS A 190 -2.76 -16.51 -12.12
N LYS A 191 -2.09 -17.45 -12.80
CA LYS A 191 -2.46 -17.86 -14.16
C LYS A 191 -3.76 -18.65 -14.15
#